data_AF-A0A7S0TUR9-F1
#
_entry.id   AF-A0A7S0TUR9-F1
#
_cell.length_a   1.000
_cell.length_b   1.000
_cell.length_c   1.000
_cell.angle_alpha   90.00
_cell.angle_beta   90.00
_cell.angle_gamma   90.00
#
_symmetry.space_group_name_H-M   'P 1'
#
loop_
_entity.id
_entity.type
_entity.pdbx_description
1 polymer ?
#
loop_
_entity_poly.entity_id
_entity_poly.type
_entity_poly.pdbx_seq_one_letter_code
_entity_poly.pdbx_strand_id
1 'polypeptide(L)'
;RTMAAQMVVREDEWLKRLASMKVNKEDMDRLIMNYFVVEGYKDAAEQFALESNTSLETDLASIGDRMAIRSAIQNGDVDAAMERVNDLNPEILEGNPSLYFHLQQQRLIELIRQGKVTEALEFVQEELPPLCEESPQLLDELESTLALLAFESLPSLSASQDAAPPPASGTC
;
A
#
# COMPACT_ATOMS: atom_id res chain seq x y z
N ARG A 1 31.03 5.98 27.97
CA ARG A 1 30.62 5.46 26.66
C ARG A 1 31.62 4.37 26.26
N THR A 2 31.32 3.12 26.58
CA THR A 2 32.13 1.97 26.19
C THR A 2 31.78 1.62 24.75
N MET A 3 32.74 1.70 23.83
CA MET A 3 32.55 1.25 22.45
C MET A 3 32.44 -0.28 22.46
N ALA A 4 31.35 -0.82 21.91
CA ALA A 4 31.23 -2.25 21.67
C ALA A 4 32.29 -2.65 20.63
N ALA A 5 33.12 -3.63 20.98
CA ALA A 5 34.11 -4.17 20.06
C ALA A 5 33.40 -4.81 18.87
N GLN A 6 33.73 -4.37 17.66
CA GLN A 6 33.13 -4.91 16.43
C GLN A 6 33.61 -6.35 16.23
N MET A 7 32.69 -7.31 16.27
CA MET A 7 32.98 -8.72 15.99
C MET A 7 33.35 -8.87 14.51
N VAL A 8 34.64 -9.06 14.24
CA VAL A 8 35.14 -9.44 12.90
C VAL A 8 35.12 -10.96 12.82
N VAL A 9 34.10 -11.52 12.17
CA VAL A 9 33.99 -12.96 11.91
C VAL A 9 34.54 -13.22 10.51
N ARG A 10 35.44 -14.21 10.37
CA ARG A 10 35.95 -14.64 9.05
C ARG A 10 34.87 -15.40 8.29
N GLU A 11 34.85 -15.28 6.96
CA GLU A 11 33.84 -15.90 6.09
C GLU A 11 33.67 -17.41 6.36
N ASP A 12 34.77 -18.15 6.45
CA ASP A 12 34.76 -19.59 6.75
C ASP A 12 34.12 -19.92 8.11
N GLU A 13 34.31 -19.06 9.10
CA GLU A 13 33.75 -19.22 10.43
C GLU A 13 32.26 -18.87 10.44
N TRP A 14 31.84 -17.86 9.68
CA TRP A 14 30.45 -17.50 9.50
C TRP A 14 29.66 -18.60 8.79
N LEU A 15 30.21 -19.18 7.72
CA LEU A 15 29.58 -20.30 7.00
C LEU A 15 29.42 -21.54 7.88
N LYS A 16 30.42 -21.86 8.72
CA LYS A 16 30.31 -22.96 9.70
C LYS A 16 29.22 -22.70 10.73
N ARG A 17 29.11 -21.46 11.23
CA ARG A 17 28.05 -21.06 12.15
C ARG A 17 26.68 -21.18 11.49
N LEU A 18 26.52 -20.67 10.28
CA LEU A 18 25.27 -20.76 9.51
C LEU A 18 24.85 -22.22 9.27
N ALA A 19 25.79 -23.08 8.86
CA ALA A 19 25.52 -24.49 8.64
C ALA A 19 25.14 -25.25 9.92
N SER A 20 25.60 -24.78 11.09
CA SER A 20 25.25 -25.36 12.40
C SER A 20 23.88 -24.93 12.91
N MET A 21 23.29 -23.87 12.34
CA MET A 21 21.96 -23.41 12.73
C MET A 21 20.90 -24.34 12.13
N LYS A 22 20.18 -25.04 13.00
CA LYS A 22 19.03 -25.84 12.60
C LYS A 22 17.82 -24.92 12.53
N VAL A 23 17.28 -24.73 11.34
CA VAL A 23 15.98 -24.09 11.14
C VAL A 23 14.93 -25.18 11.12
N ASN A 24 13.88 -25.03 11.94
CA ASN A 24 12.76 -25.96 11.93
C ASN A 24 11.95 -25.74 10.66
N LYS A 25 11.69 -26.84 9.93
CA LYS A 25 10.91 -26.80 8.70
C LYS A 25 9.48 -26.32 8.96
N GLU A 26 8.86 -26.76 10.06
CA GLU A 26 7.48 -26.38 10.41
C GLU A 26 7.35 -24.86 10.63
N ASP A 27 8.33 -24.25 11.29
CA ASP A 27 8.35 -22.79 11.51
C ASP A 27 8.53 -22.04 10.19
N MET A 28 9.36 -22.56 9.27
CA MET A 28 9.51 -21.98 7.93
C MET A 28 8.24 -22.11 7.11
N ASP A 29 7.60 -23.27 7.13
CA ASP A 29 6.36 -23.52 6.40
C ASP A 29 5.24 -22.60 6.94
N ARG A 30 5.17 -22.39 8.27
CA ARG A 30 4.24 -21.43 8.87
C ARG A 30 4.54 -19.98 8.44
N LEU A 31 5.80 -19.58 8.37
CA LEU A 31 6.18 -18.23 7.93
C LEU A 31 5.84 -17.98 6.46
N ILE A 32 6.14 -18.95 5.59
CA ILE A 32 5.81 -18.88 4.15
C ILE A 32 4.29 -18.82 3.96
N MET A 33 3.55 -19.66 4.69
CA MET A 33 2.09 -19.65 4.66
C MET A 33 1.53 -18.28 5.10
N ASN A 34 2.01 -17.74 6.22
CA ASN A 34 1.60 -16.42 6.69
C ASN A 34 1.87 -15.32 5.64
N TYR A 35 3.04 -15.37 4.97
CA TYR A 35 3.35 -14.43 3.91
C TYR A 35 2.35 -14.51 2.75
N PHE A 36 2.02 -15.71 2.27
CA PHE A 36 1.02 -15.88 1.19
C PHE A 36 -0.37 -15.38 1.59
N VAL A 37 -0.79 -15.63 2.82
CA VAL A 37 -2.09 -15.15 3.32
C VAL A 37 -2.11 -13.63 3.51
N VAL A 38 -1.03 -13.03 4.01
CA VAL A 38 -0.94 -11.57 4.25
C VAL A 38 -0.87 -10.80 2.94
N GLU A 39 -0.02 -11.22 2.00
CA GLU A 39 0.09 -10.58 0.68
C GLU A 39 -1.07 -10.90 -0.26
N GLY A 40 -1.87 -11.92 0.10
CA GLY A 40 -3.07 -12.32 -0.63
C GLY A 40 -2.79 -13.18 -1.87
N TYR A 41 -1.68 -13.91 -1.88
CA TYR A 41 -1.37 -14.93 -2.87
C TYR A 41 -2.19 -16.20 -2.61
N LYS A 42 -3.50 -16.12 -2.89
CA LYS A 42 -4.47 -17.20 -2.64
C LYS A 42 -4.04 -18.52 -3.29
N ASP A 43 -3.75 -18.52 -4.59
CA ASP A 43 -3.38 -19.74 -5.33
C ASP A 43 -2.10 -20.37 -4.77
N ALA A 44 -1.11 -19.54 -4.40
CA ALA A 44 0.13 -20.00 -3.80
C ALA A 44 -0.10 -20.59 -2.39
N ALA A 45 -0.95 -19.95 -1.58
CA ALA A 45 -1.33 -20.46 -0.26
C ALA A 45 -2.03 -21.82 -0.36
N GLU A 46 -2.95 -21.99 -1.32
CA GLU A 46 -3.67 -23.24 -1.56
C GLU A 46 -2.72 -24.38 -1.97
N GLN A 47 -1.85 -24.15 -2.95
CA GLN A 47 -0.89 -25.16 -3.40
C GLN A 47 0.11 -25.49 -2.28
N PHE A 48 0.60 -24.48 -1.57
CA PHE A 48 1.55 -24.67 -0.48
C PHE A 48 0.95 -25.42 0.70
N ALA A 49 -0.33 -25.21 1.02
CA ALA A 49 -1.04 -25.95 2.06
C ALA A 49 -1.13 -27.45 1.73
N LEU A 50 -1.40 -27.77 0.46
CA LEU A 50 -1.47 -29.15 -0.03
C LEU A 50 -0.10 -29.87 0.04
N GLU A 51 0.99 -29.16 -0.26
CA GLU A 51 2.33 -29.73 -0.28
C GLU A 51 2.99 -29.84 1.10
N SER A 52 2.74 -28.86 1.99
CA SER A 52 3.38 -28.78 3.30
C SER A 52 2.56 -29.41 4.43
N ASN A 53 1.33 -29.86 4.16
CA ASN A 53 0.34 -30.28 5.17
C ASN A 53 0.11 -29.23 6.28
N THR A 54 0.37 -27.95 5.99
CA THR A 54 0.16 -26.85 6.93
C THR A 54 -1.31 -26.44 6.93
N SER A 55 -1.93 -26.37 8.10
CA SER A 55 -3.33 -25.95 8.24
C SER A 55 -3.53 -24.48 7.85
N LEU A 56 -4.59 -24.23 7.08
CA LEU A 56 -5.10 -22.89 6.81
C LEU A 56 -5.87 -22.41 8.04
N GLU A 57 -5.23 -21.60 8.89
CA GLU A 57 -5.91 -20.97 10.05
C GLU A 57 -6.88 -19.86 9.60
N THR A 58 -6.71 -19.32 8.39
CA THR A 58 -7.52 -18.21 7.84
C THR A 58 -8.43 -18.68 6.72
N ASP A 59 -9.68 -18.21 6.72
CA ASP A 59 -10.61 -18.44 5.62
C ASP A 59 -10.08 -17.81 4.33
N LEU A 60 -9.85 -18.64 3.31
CA LEU A 60 -9.36 -18.22 2.00
C LEU A 60 -10.31 -17.22 1.31
N ALA A 61 -11.60 -17.21 1.67
CA ALA A 61 -12.55 -16.22 1.17
C ALA A 61 -12.17 -14.80 1.63
N SER A 62 -11.79 -14.64 2.90
CA SER A 62 -11.37 -13.35 3.47
C SER A 62 -10.11 -12.76 2.81
N ILE A 63 -9.29 -13.60 2.17
CA ILE A 63 -8.13 -13.13 1.38
C ILE A 63 -8.63 -12.38 0.14
N GLY A 64 -9.63 -12.93 -0.56
CA GLY A 64 -10.20 -12.33 -1.76
C GLY A 64 -10.79 -10.96 -1.48
N ASP A 65 -11.55 -10.81 -0.39
CA ASP A 65 -12.17 -9.55 -0.02
C ASP A 65 -11.13 -8.47 0.30
N ARG A 66 -10.10 -8.81 1.09
CA ARG A 66 -8.98 -7.90 1.38
C ARG A 66 -8.23 -7.47 0.12
N MET A 67 -8.01 -8.39 -0.82
CA MET A 67 -7.39 -8.08 -2.10
C MET A 67 -8.26 -7.17 -2.96
N ALA A 68 -9.57 -7.36 -2.96
CA ALA A 68 -10.49 -6.52 -3.69
C ALA A 68 -10.52 -5.08 -3.12
N ILE A 69 -10.53 -4.93 -1.80
CA ILE A 69 -10.40 -3.63 -1.12
C ILE A 69 -9.06 -2.97 -1.51
N ARG A 70 -7.94 -3.69 -1.40
CA ARG A 70 -6.61 -3.19 -1.79
C ARG A 70 -6.58 -2.71 -3.24
N SER A 71 -7.15 -3.49 -4.15
CA SER A 71 -7.24 -3.16 -5.58
C SER A 71 -8.08 -1.90 -5.83
N ALA A 72 -9.23 -1.77 -5.17
CA ALA A 72 -10.07 -0.58 -5.28
C ALA A 72 -9.32 0.69 -4.85
N ILE A 73 -8.61 0.65 -3.72
CA ILE A 73 -7.76 1.76 -3.25
C ILE A 73 -6.65 2.07 -4.25
N GLN A 74 -5.94 1.05 -4.75
CA GLN A 74 -4.84 1.22 -5.71
C GLN A 74 -5.30 1.81 -7.05
N ASN A 75 -6.54 1.52 -7.46
CA ASN A 75 -7.14 2.07 -8.68
C ASN A 75 -7.71 3.49 -8.48
N GLY A 76 -7.76 3.99 -7.24
CA GLY A 76 -8.36 5.28 -6.89
C GLY A 76 -9.89 5.23 -6.71
N ASP A 77 -10.48 4.04 -6.67
CA ASP A 77 -11.91 3.85 -6.39
C ASP A 77 -12.12 3.71 -4.87
N VAL A 78 -11.93 4.82 -4.17
CA VAL A 78 -11.96 4.87 -2.70
C VAL A 78 -13.37 4.66 -2.16
N ASP A 79 -14.39 5.13 -2.87
CA ASP A 79 -15.80 4.97 -2.47
C ASP A 79 -16.20 3.50 -2.46
N ALA A 80 -15.87 2.74 -3.53
CA ALA A 80 -16.11 1.30 -3.56
C ALA A 80 -15.26 0.55 -2.52
N ALA A 81 -14.06 1.04 -2.21
CA ALA A 81 -13.24 0.46 -1.16
C ALA A 81 -13.89 0.62 0.23
N MET A 82 -14.41 1.82 0.55
CA MET A 82 -15.08 2.10 1.82
C MET A 82 -16.35 1.26 2.00
N GLU A 83 -17.17 1.12 0.95
CA GLU A 83 -18.36 0.27 0.97
C GLU A 83 -17.99 -1.18 1.29
N ARG A 84 -17.00 -1.75 0.59
CA ARG A 84 -16.53 -3.12 0.83
C ARG A 84 -15.92 -3.31 2.22
N VAL A 85 -15.22 -2.31 2.74
CA VAL A 85 -14.66 -2.35 4.10
C VAL A 85 -15.79 -2.43 5.13
N ASN A 86 -16.84 -1.62 4.98
CA ASN A 86 -18.01 -1.64 5.85
C ASN A 86 -18.81 -2.94 5.72
N ASP A 87 -18.95 -3.49 4.50
CA ASP A 87 -19.61 -4.78 4.28
C ASP A 87 -18.86 -5.93 4.98
N LEU A 88 -17.53 -5.89 4.96
CA LEU A 88 -16.69 -6.92 5.57
C LEU A 88 -16.61 -6.78 7.10
N ASN A 89 -16.49 -5.55 7.60
CA ASN A 89 -16.47 -5.25 9.02
C ASN A 89 -17.01 -3.83 9.29
N PRO A 90 -18.29 -3.69 9.67
CA PRO A 90 -18.93 -2.39 9.89
C PRO A 90 -18.25 -1.53 10.96
N GLU A 91 -17.61 -2.16 11.95
CA GLU A 91 -17.03 -1.45 13.10
C GLU A 91 -15.60 -0.95 12.84
N ILE A 92 -14.95 -1.33 11.73
CA ILE A 92 -13.53 -1.04 11.51
C ILE A 92 -13.24 0.45 11.28
N LEU A 93 -14.15 1.16 10.61
CA LEU A 93 -14.02 2.59 10.36
C LEU A 93 -14.43 3.39 11.60
N GLU A 94 -15.49 2.98 12.29
CA GLU A 94 -15.94 3.61 13.55
C GLU A 94 -14.89 3.45 14.67
N GLY A 95 -14.26 2.28 14.76
CA GLY A 95 -13.24 1.97 15.76
C GLY A 95 -11.86 2.55 15.44
N ASN A 96 -11.66 3.11 14.24
CA ASN A 96 -10.37 3.66 13.82
C ASN A 96 -10.52 4.97 13.02
N PRO A 97 -10.74 6.11 13.71
CA PRO A 97 -10.92 7.41 13.06
C PRO A 97 -9.74 7.84 12.17
N SER A 98 -8.51 7.45 12.53
CA SER A 98 -7.32 7.74 11.71
C SER A 98 -7.35 7.01 10.37
N LEU A 99 -7.78 5.74 10.33
CA LEU A 99 -7.96 5.01 9.08
C LEU A 99 -9.03 5.66 8.21
N TYR A 100 -10.17 6.02 8.81
CA TYR A 100 -11.26 6.70 8.10
C TYR A 100 -10.80 8.04 7.52
N PHE A 101 -10.07 8.85 8.29
CA PHE A 101 -9.47 10.09 7.81
C PHE A 101 -8.56 9.86 6.59
N HIS A 102 -7.64 8.89 6.65
CA HIS A 102 -6.74 8.64 5.51
C HIS A 102 -7.47 8.15 4.26
N LEU A 103 -8.57 7.41 4.41
CA LEU A 103 -9.44 7.07 3.26
C LEU A 103 -10.09 8.32 2.67
N GLN A 104 -10.64 9.20 3.50
CA GLN A 104 -11.21 10.47 3.04
C GLN A 104 -10.16 11.41 2.41
N GLN A 105 -8.95 11.44 2.96
CA GLN A 105 -7.81 12.15 2.38
C GLN A 105 -7.43 11.57 1.01
N GLN A 106 -7.40 10.26 0.85
CA GLN A 106 -7.16 9.61 -0.45
C GLN A 106 -8.27 9.99 -1.45
N ARG A 107 -9.53 10.02 -1.02
CA ARG A 107 -10.65 10.47 -1.86
C ARG A 107 -10.48 11.91 -2.32
N LEU A 108 -10.05 12.81 -1.44
CA LEU A 108 -9.71 14.19 -1.80
C LEU A 108 -8.58 14.23 -2.85
N ILE A 109 -7.51 13.47 -2.65
CA ILE A 109 -6.39 13.38 -3.62
C ILE A 109 -6.91 12.92 -4.99
N GLU A 110 -7.85 11.97 -5.04
CA GLU A 110 -8.45 11.50 -6.28
C GLU A 110 -9.29 12.59 -6.98
N LEU A 111 -10.04 13.39 -6.24
CA LEU A 111 -10.76 14.55 -6.79
C LEU A 111 -9.80 15.58 -7.38
N ILE A 112 -8.70 15.87 -6.67
CA ILE A 112 -7.63 16.76 -7.14
C ILE A 112 -7.00 16.21 -8.42
N ARG A 113 -6.67 14.91 -8.44
CA ARG A 113 -6.07 14.22 -9.61
C ARG A 113 -6.99 14.25 -10.84
N GLN A 114 -8.31 14.22 -10.64
CA GLN A 114 -9.32 14.34 -11.70
C GLN A 114 -9.57 15.80 -12.14
N GLY A 115 -8.94 16.79 -11.49
CA GLY A 115 -9.15 18.21 -11.77
C GLY A 115 -10.49 18.76 -11.28
N LYS A 116 -11.20 18.03 -10.42
CA LYS A 116 -12.53 18.39 -9.90
C LYS A 116 -12.39 19.29 -8.65
N VAL A 117 -11.83 20.48 -8.85
CA VAL A 117 -11.50 21.42 -7.75
C VAL A 117 -12.73 21.84 -6.96
N THR A 118 -13.87 22.10 -7.61
CA THR A 118 -15.10 22.52 -6.92
C THR A 118 -15.62 21.41 -6.00
N GLU A 119 -15.73 20.18 -6.51
CA GLU A 119 -16.16 19.01 -5.72
C GLU A 119 -15.21 18.75 -4.55
N ALA A 120 -13.89 18.90 -4.77
CA ALA A 120 -12.88 18.77 -3.72
C ALA A 120 -13.06 19.78 -2.59
N LEU A 121 -13.37 21.05 -2.91
CA LEU A 121 -13.59 22.10 -1.92
C LEU A 121 -14.91 21.92 -1.16
N GLU A 122 -15.98 21.52 -1.85
CA GLU A 122 -17.26 21.18 -1.21
C GLU A 122 -17.07 20.01 -0.22
N PHE A 123 -16.41 18.94 -0.67
CA PHE A 123 -16.09 17.78 0.15
C PHE A 123 -15.31 18.14 1.43
N VAL A 124 -14.29 19.00 1.30
CA VAL A 124 -13.49 19.46 2.44
C VAL A 124 -14.31 20.26 3.45
N GLN A 125 -15.31 21.00 2.99
CA GLN A 125 -16.17 21.80 3.88
C GLN A 125 -17.24 20.95 4.59
N GLU A 126 -17.72 19.88 3.96
CA GLU A 126 -18.81 19.06 4.50
C GLU A 126 -18.28 17.92 5.40
N GLU A 127 -17.26 17.19 4.96
CA GLU A 127 -16.89 15.90 5.55
C GLU A 127 -15.69 15.98 6.51
N LEU A 128 -14.78 16.93 6.29
CA LEU A 128 -13.55 17.02 7.06
C LEU A 128 -13.60 17.81 8.39
N PRO A 129 -14.50 18.79 8.62
CA PRO A 129 -14.55 19.49 9.90
C PRO A 129 -14.67 18.57 11.14
N PRO A 130 -15.59 17.58 11.19
CA PRO A 130 -15.68 16.70 12.36
C PRO A 130 -14.40 15.88 12.58
N LEU A 131 -13.71 15.47 11.51
CA LEU A 131 -12.46 14.72 11.59
C LEU A 131 -11.31 15.55 12.15
N CYS A 132 -11.29 16.85 11.81
CA CYS A 132 -10.27 17.77 12.28
C CYS A 132 -10.43 18.14 13.76
N GLU A 133 -11.67 18.17 14.27
CA GLU A 133 -11.95 18.39 15.69
C GLU A 133 -11.46 17.24 16.56
N GLU A 134 -11.58 16.00 16.07
CA GLU A 134 -11.16 14.81 16.80
C GLU A 134 -9.64 14.61 16.81
N SER A 135 -8.93 15.11 15.80
CA SER A 135 -7.49 14.87 15.64
C SER A 135 -6.75 16.04 15.00
N PRO A 136 -6.31 17.03 15.79
CA PRO A 136 -5.62 18.22 15.30
C PRO A 136 -4.30 17.93 14.56
N GLN A 137 -3.69 16.78 14.82
CA GLN A 137 -2.45 16.34 14.14
C GLN A 137 -2.66 16.08 12.65
N LEU A 138 -3.90 15.79 12.23
CA LEU A 138 -4.27 15.49 10.86
C LEU A 138 -4.48 16.78 10.02
N LEU A 139 -4.57 17.93 10.67
CA LEU A 139 -4.70 19.24 10.00
C LEU A 139 -3.48 19.56 9.15
N ASP A 140 -2.27 19.32 9.66
CA ASP A 140 -1.02 19.58 8.93
C ASP A 140 -0.97 18.77 7.62
N GLU A 141 -1.44 17.52 7.66
CA GLU A 141 -1.52 16.64 6.49
C GLU A 141 -2.60 17.09 5.51
N LEU A 142 -3.75 17.55 6.01
CA LEU A 142 -4.82 18.09 5.20
C LEU A 142 -4.40 19.38 4.49
N GLU A 143 -3.77 20.31 5.20
CA GLU A 143 -3.23 21.55 4.61
C GLU A 143 -2.23 21.25 3.50
N SER A 144 -1.36 20.26 3.72
CA SER A 144 -0.41 19.78 2.70
C SER A 144 -1.12 19.20 1.48
N THR A 145 -2.24 18.49 1.69
CA THR A 145 -3.05 17.92 0.60
C THR A 145 -3.78 19.01 -0.18
N LEU A 146 -4.36 19.99 0.50
CA LEU A 146 -5.04 21.14 -0.11
C LEU A 146 -4.07 22.05 -0.85
N ALA A 147 -2.82 22.15 -0.40
CA ALA A 147 -1.79 22.88 -1.13
C ALA A 147 -1.60 22.33 -2.56
N LEU A 148 -1.89 21.05 -2.83
CA LEU A 148 -1.86 20.47 -4.18
C LEU A 148 -2.86 21.14 -5.13
N LEU A 149 -3.95 21.74 -4.64
CA LEU A 149 -4.88 22.53 -5.46
C LEU A 149 -4.25 23.81 -6.00
N ALA A 150 -3.28 24.39 -5.27
CA ALA A 150 -2.62 25.64 -5.67
C ALA A 150 -1.54 25.42 -6.73
N PHE A 151 -1.07 24.19 -6.91
CA PHE A 151 -0.12 23.83 -7.94
C PHE A 151 -0.88 23.21 -9.11
N GLU A 152 -1.06 23.97 -10.19
CA GLU A 152 -1.52 23.41 -11.46
C GLU A 152 -0.58 22.26 -11.86
N SER A 153 -1.18 21.12 -12.21
CA SER A 153 -0.48 19.89 -12.57
C SER A 153 0.75 20.20 -13.42
N LEU A 154 1.95 19.92 -12.91
CA LEU A 154 3.13 19.90 -13.76
C LEU A 154 2.79 18.95 -14.91
N PRO A 155 2.86 19.40 -16.18
CA PRO A 155 2.61 18.52 -17.30
C PRO A 155 3.51 17.30 -17.10
N SER A 156 2.90 16.12 -17.15
CA SER A 156 3.61 14.86 -16.96
C SER A 156 4.89 14.91 -17.79
N LEU A 157 6.04 14.68 -17.14
CA LEU A 157 7.37 14.64 -17.75
C LEU A 157 7.52 13.55 -18.83
N SER A 158 6.42 12.98 -19.33
CA SER A 158 6.33 12.08 -20.48
C SER A 158 6.32 12.78 -21.84
N ALA A 159 6.39 14.12 -21.91
CA ALA A 159 6.50 14.84 -23.18
C ALA A 159 7.95 15.16 -23.59
N SER A 160 8.93 14.31 -23.26
CA SER A 160 10.18 14.29 -24.01
C SER A 160 9.98 13.54 -25.32
N GLN A 161 9.65 14.33 -26.33
CA GLN A 161 9.75 14.09 -27.76
C GLN A 161 10.74 12.96 -28.13
N ASP A 162 10.21 11.84 -28.62
CA ASP A 162 10.86 11.08 -29.69
C ASP A 162 10.82 11.95 -30.96
N ALA A 163 11.73 12.93 -31.01
CA ALA A 163 12.08 13.60 -32.24
C ALA A 163 12.84 12.60 -33.12
N ALA A 164 12.12 11.88 -33.97
CA ALA A 164 12.69 11.03 -35.00
C ALA A 164 13.74 11.84 -35.80
N PRO A 165 14.97 11.32 -36.01
CA PRO A 165 15.96 12.01 -36.80
C PRO A 165 15.49 12.12 -38.26
N PRO A 166 15.79 13.23 -38.96
CA PRO A 166 15.35 13.44 -40.34
C PRO A 166 15.96 12.36 -41.26
N PRO A 167 15.25 11.93 -42.32
CA PRO A 167 15.79 10.97 -43.26
C PRO A 167 16.99 11.56 -43.98
N ALA A 168 18.10 10.82 -43.98
CA ALA A 168 19.29 11.14 -44.74
C ALA A 168 18.93 11.23 -46.23
N SER A 169 18.96 12.43 -46.78
CA SER A 169 18.99 12.67 -48.22
C SER A 169 20.34 12.21 -48.77
N GLY A 170 20.44 10.92 -49.06
CA GLY A 170 21.43 10.37 -49.95
C GLY A 170 21.01 10.68 -51.39
N THR A 171 21.74 11.54 -52.07
CA THR A 171 21.65 11.72 -53.52
C THR A 171 23.08 11.72 -54.06
N CYS A 172 23.42 10.65 -54.80
CA CYS A 172 24.34 10.74 -55.93
C CYS A 172 23.57 11.31 -57.12
#